data_AF-A0A960L740-F1
#
_entry.id   AF-A0A960L740-F1
#
_cell.length_a   1.000
_cell.length_b   1.000
_cell.length_c   1.000
_cell.angle_alpha   90.00
_cell.angle_beta   90.00
_cell.angle_gamma   90.00
#
_symmetry.space_group_name_H-M   'P 1'
#
loop_
_entity.id
_entity.type
_entity.pdbx_description
1 polymer ?
#
loop_
_entity_poly.entity_id
_entity_poly.type
_entity_poly.pdbx_seq_one_letter_code
_entity_poly.pdbx_strand_id
1 'polypeptide(L)'
;INENSSSNFGGLRVVNTGTGNIQTQFANTNVDWEWRQTFRAGDLIFDSQEDGANEWTLDIDGNVTATSFNPTSDKNLKQDFQAVDNEDILERLAAVPVQRWRYITDAEGTPHIGPVAQDFYSAFGVGADDRHISTTDADGVAFAAIQALYQRLLEKEAALDELKAQNKALAERLDALEAMEP
;
A
#
# COMPACT_ATOMS: atom_id res chain seq x y z
N ILE A 1 24.29 -42.62 23.02
CA ILE A 1 23.69 -41.35 23.48
C ILE A 1 22.95 -40.80 22.28
N ASN A 2 21.64 -40.99 22.21
CA ASN A 2 20.78 -40.33 21.22
C ASN A 2 19.52 -39.94 22.00
N GLU A 3 19.61 -38.80 22.67
CA GLU A 3 18.56 -38.27 23.52
C GLU A 3 17.49 -37.66 22.63
N ASN A 4 16.38 -38.38 22.47
CA ASN A 4 15.17 -37.83 21.88
C ASN A 4 14.39 -37.13 23.01
N SER A 5 14.78 -35.91 23.35
CA SER A 5 14.04 -35.09 24.31
C SER A 5 12.77 -34.56 23.64
N SER A 6 11.67 -35.31 23.75
CA SER A 6 10.35 -34.79 23.40
C SER A 6 9.88 -33.84 24.51
N SER A 7 10.12 -32.54 24.33
CA SER A 7 9.47 -31.52 25.14
C SER A 7 7.96 -31.58 24.89
N ASN A 8 7.22 -31.69 25.99
CA ASN A 8 5.77 -31.81 26.03
C ASN A 8 5.13 -30.55 25.42
N PHE A 9 4.64 -30.62 24.18
CA PHE A 9 3.74 -29.61 23.63
C PHE A 9 2.33 -30.03 24.02
N GLY A 10 1.64 -29.23 24.85
CA GLY A 10 0.25 -29.45 25.21
C GLY A 10 -0.74 -29.20 24.06
N GLY A 11 -0.43 -29.66 22.85
CA GLY A 11 -1.19 -29.46 21.62
C GLY A 11 -0.97 -30.59 20.61
N LEU A 12 -1.80 -30.64 19.57
CA LEU A 12 -1.70 -31.64 18.49
C LEU A 12 -0.42 -31.40 17.66
N ARG A 13 0.50 -32.37 17.64
CA ARG A 13 1.67 -32.38 16.75
C ARG A 13 1.44 -33.37 15.62
N VAL A 14 1.38 -32.87 14.38
CA VAL A 14 1.30 -33.69 13.16
C VAL A 14 2.66 -33.63 12.45
N VAL A 15 3.23 -34.78 12.13
CA VAL A 15 4.53 -34.89 11.43
C VAL A 15 4.34 -35.76 10.20
N ASN A 16 4.66 -35.23 9.02
CA ASN A 16 4.80 -36.00 7.79
C ASN A 16 6.29 -36.11 7.44
N THR A 17 6.82 -37.34 7.39
CA THR A 17 8.22 -37.63 7.06
C THR A 17 8.41 -38.09 5.61
N GLY A 18 7.34 -38.12 4.82
CA GLY A 18 7.36 -38.40 3.39
C GLY A 18 7.36 -37.13 2.55
N THR A 19 7.19 -37.28 1.23
CA THR A 19 7.15 -36.17 0.26
C THR A 19 5.74 -35.62 0.02
N GLY A 20 4.72 -36.21 0.64
CA GLY A 20 3.32 -35.79 0.48
C GLY A 20 3.00 -34.52 1.28
N ASN A 21 1.95 -33.82 0.87
CA ASN A 21 1.44 -32.67 1.61
C ASN A 21 0.70 -33.13 2.88
N ILE A 22 0.51 -32.20 3.83
CA ILE A 22 -0.52 -32.36 4.86
C ILE A 22 -1.71 -31.49 4.45
N GLN A 23 -2.90 -32.07 4.40
CA GLN A 23 -4.10 -31.38 3.94
C GLN A 23 -5.28 -31.60 4.89
N THR A 24 -6.05 -30.54 5.11
CA THR A 24 -7.37 -30.59 5.74
C THR A 24 -8.39 -30.01 4.77
N GLN A 25 -9.48 -30.73 4.54
CA GLN A 25 -10.52 -30.39 3.57
C GLN A 25 -11.86 -30.25 4.28
N PHE A 26 -12.56 -29.16 4.00
CA PHE A 26 -13.92 -28.89 4.47
C PHE A 26 -14.80 -28.69 3.24
N ALA A 27 -15.81 -29.53 3.06
CA ALA A 27 -16.68 -29.47 1.88
C ALA A 27 -18.16 -29.58 2.28
N ASN A 28 -19.00 -28.85 1.56
CA ASN A 28 -20.46 -28.98 1.64
C ASN A 28 -21.02 -29.29 0.25
N THR A 29 -21.40 -30.54 0.06
CA THR A 29 -21.90 -31.07 -1.21
C THR A 29 -23.34 -30.65 -1.55
N ASN A 30 -24.03 -29.91 -0.67
CA ASN A 30 -25.38 -29.40 -0.95
C ASN A 30 -25.36 -28.02 -1.62
N VAL A 31 -24.25 -27.29 -1.49
CA VAL A 31 -24.07 -25.92 -1.99
C VAL A 31 -22.73 -25.77 -2.72
N ASP A 32 -22.16 -26.91 -3.15
CA ASP A 32 -20.96 -27.03 -3.96
C ASP A 32 -19.84 -26.06 -3.56
N TRP A 33 -19.46 -26.08 -2.28
CA TRP A 33 -18.25 -25.40 -1.83
C TRP A 33 -17.30 -26.35 -1.15
N GLU A 34 -16.02 -26.09 -1.35
CA GLU A 34 -14.92 -26.77 -0.72
C GLU A 34 -13.83 -25.75 -0.37
N TRP A 35 -13.26 -25.89 0.82
CA TRP A 35 -12.05 -25.20 1.23
C TRP A 35 -11.01 -26.21 1.67
N ARG A 36 -9.77 -25.99 1.23
CA ARG A 36 -8.62 -26.76 1.66
C ARG A 36 -7.60 -25.87 2.33
N GLN A 37 -7.01 -26.43 3.38
CA GLN A 37 -5.78 -25.96 3.96
C GLN A 37 -4.68 -26.95 3.58
N THR A 38 -3.66 -26.46 2.88
CA THR A 38 -2.51 -27.28 2.44
C THR A 38 -1.23 -26.75 3.07
N PHE A 39 -0.47 -27.66 3.69
CA PHE A 39 0.92 -27.41 4.07
C PHE A 39 1.84 -28.11 3.08
N ARG A 40 2.60 -27.32 2.30
CA ARG A 40 3.47 -27.82 1.23
C ARG A 40 4.71 -26.95 1.12
N ALA A 41 5.88 -27.58 1.09
CA ALA A 41 7.16 -26.91 0.81
C ALA A 41 7.51 -25.68 1.69
N GLY A 42 6.92 -25.54 2.88
CA GLY A 42 7.10 -24.40 3.76
C GLY A 42 5.91 -23.43 3.77
N ASP A 43 4.96 -23.60 2.85
CA ASP A 43 3.84 -22.70 2.67
C ASP A 43 2.59 -23.20 3.39
N LEU A 44 1.83 -22.25 3.91
CA LEU A 44 0.43 -22.40 4.27
C LEU A 44 -0.43 -21.84 3.14
N ILE A 45 -1.18 -22.71 2.47
CA ILE A 45 -2.03 -22.37 1.32
C ILE A 45 -3.49 -22.58 1.70
N PHE A 46 -4.33 -21.62 1.37
CA PHE A 46 -5.79 -21.77 1.35
C PHE A 46 -6.27 -21.72 -0.08
N ASP A 47 -6.99 -22.77 -0.47
CA ASP A 47 -7.50 -22.88 -1.82
C ASP A 47 -8.88 -23.56 -1.95
N SER A 48 -9.55 -23.30 -3.09
CA SER A 48 -10.71 -24.05 -3.56
C SER A 48 -10.32 -25.00 -4.70
N GLN A 49 -11.06 -26.10 -4.87
CA GLN A 49 -10.74 -27.11 -5.88
C GLN A 49 -11.02 -26.62 -7.33
N GLU A 50 -11.88 -25.61 -7.51
CA GLU A 50 -12.56 -25.38 -8.79
C GLU A 50 -11.68 -24.83 -9.91
N ASP A 51 -10.61 -24.09 -9.58
CA ASP A 51 -9.74 -23.45 -10.58
C ASP A 51 -8.27 -23.87 -10.49
N GLY A 52 -7.87 -24.57 -9.40
CA GLY A 52 -6.49 -24.98 -9.16
C GLY A 52 -5.52 -23.82 -8.94
N ALA A 53 -6.03 -22.60 -8.72
CA ALA A 53 -5.23 -21.46 -8.31
C ALA A 53 -5.05 -21.47 -6.78
N ASN A 54 -4.01 -20.79 -6.29
CA ASN A 54 -3.91 -20.49 -4.86
C ASN A 54 -4.62 -19.16 -4.60
N GLU A 55 -5.68 -19.17 -3.80
CA GLU A 55 -6.44 -17.95 -3.45
C GLU A 55 -5.68 -17.12 -2.40
N TRP A 56 -5.01 -17.80 -1.47
CA TRP A 56 -4.15 -17.18 -0.47
C TRP A 56 -2.97 -18.09 -0.11
N THR A 57 -1.78 -17.52 0.00
CA THR A 57 -0.57 -18.24 0.44
C THR A 57 0.21 -17.39 1.42
N LEU A 58 0.63 -18.00 2.53
CA LEU A 58 1.68 -17.51 3.41
C LEU A 58 2.88 -18.44 3.27
N ASP A 59 4.00 -17.91 2.78
CA ASP A 59 5.24 -18.68 2.68
C ASP A 59 6.05 -18.62 3.99
N ILE A 60 7.12 -19.43 4.03
CA ILE A 60 8.00 -19.53 5.19
C ILE A 60 8.82 -18.26 5.46
N ASP A 61 8.99 -17.42 4.45
CA ASP A 61 9.71 -16.14 4.53
C ASP A 61 8.80 -15.01 5.02
N GLY A 62 7.51 -15.28 5.19
CA GLY A 62 6.50 -14.37 5.74
C GLY A 62 5.75 -13.56 4.68
N ASN A 63 5.92 -13.88 3.39
CA ASN A 63 5.18 -13.20 2.34
C ASN A 63 3.74 -13.70 2.30
N VAL A 64 2.80 -12.77 2.17
CA VAL A 64 1.39 -13.07 1.97
C VAL A 64 1.03 -12.73 0.53
N THR A 65 0.63 -13.74 -0.24
CA THR A 65 0.16 -13.58 -1.61
C THR A 65 -1.34 -13.88 -1.67
N ALA A 66 -2.11 -12.96 -2.23
CA ALA A 66 -3.54 -13.10 -2.45
C ALA A 66 -3.94 -12.33 -3.71
N THR A 67 -5.04 -12.74 -4.34
CA THR A 67 -5.58 -12.05 -5.52
C THR A 67 -6.01 -10.61 -5.20
N SER A 68 -6.51 -10.36 -3.99
CA SER A 68 -6.99 -9.04 -3.56
C SER A 68 -6.93 -8.90 -2.03
N PHE A 69 -6.54 -7.72 -1.56
CA PHE A 69 -6.63 -7.32 -0.17
C PHE A 69 -7.68 -6.22 -0.03
N ASN A 70 -8.76 -6.49 0.70
CA ASN A 70 -9.87 -5.56 0.92
C ASN A 70 -9.91 -5.10 2.38
N PRO A 71 -9.08 -4.12 2.79
CA PRO A 71 -9.09 -3.61 4.15
C PRO A 71 -10.44 -2.96 4.47
N THR A 72 -10.98 -3.22 5.66
CA THR A 72 -12.26 -2.64 6.10
C THR A 72 -12.13 -1.12 6.21
N SER A 73 -12.99 -0.38 5.50
CA SER A 73 -12.99 1.09 5.47
C SER A 73 -14.42 1.65 5.47
N ASP A 74 -15.31 1.06 6.26
CA ASP A 74 -16.68 1.54 6.43
C ASP A 74 -16.70 2.78 7.35
N LYS A 75 -17.42 3.84 6.92
CA LYS A 75 -17.62 5.05 7.73
C LYS A 75 -18.29 4.76 9.06
N ASN A 76 -19.15 3.75 9.15
CA ASN A 76 -19.84 3.36 10.38
C ASN A 76 -18.94 2.61 11.37
N LEU A 77 -17.75 2.18 10.92
CA LEU A 77 -16.72 1.54 11.75
C LEU A 77 -15.58 2.51 12.08
N LYS A 78 -15.74 3.79 11.73
CA LYS A 78 -14.79 4.88 11.96
C LYS A 78 -15.45 5.97 12.78
N GLN A 79 -14.67 6.62 13.64
CA GLN A 79 -15.12 7.70 14.50
C GLN A 79 -14.08 8.82 14.53
N ASP A 80 -14.39 9.93 15.21
CA ASP A 80 -13.47 11.05 15.44
C ASP A 80 -12.91 11.69 14.17
N PHE A 81 -13.75 11.82 13.14
CA PHE A 81 -13.37 12.45 11.88
C PHE A 81 -12.93 13.90 12.06
N GLN A 82 -11.72 14.21 11.61
CA GLN A 82 -11.16 15.54 11.58
C GLN A 82 -10.74 15.88 10.15
N ALA A 83 -10.91 17.15 9.78
CA ALA A 83 -10.36 17.63 8.51
C ALA A 83 -8.83 17.67 8.61
N VAL A 84 -8.17 17.33 7.52
CA VAL A 84 -6.73 17.45 7.38
C VAL A 84 -6.39 18.64 6.50
N ASP A 85 -5.23 19.25 6.74
CA ASP A 85 -4.69 20.28 5.86
C ASP A 85 -3.90 19.59 4.74
N ASN A 86 -4.50 19.55 3.55
CA ASN A 86 -3.91 18.88 2.40
C ASN A 86 -2.60 19.54 1.94
N GLU A 87 -2.45 20.86 2.10
CA GLU A 87 -1.24 21.58 1.70
C GLU A 87 -0.08 21.26 2.65
N ASP A 88 -0.34 21.26 3.97
CA ASP A 88 0.63 20.81 4.97
C ASP A 88 1.03 19.34 4.75
N ILE A 89 0.07 18.46 4.44
CA ILE A 89 0.38 17.05 4.10
C ILE A 89 1.28 16.97 2.86
N LEU A 90 0.98 17.72 1.79
CA LEU A 90 1.80 17.73 0.58
C LEU A 90 3.22 18.21 0.86
N GLU A 91 3.38 19.27 1.65
CA GLU A 91 4.69 19.83 2.01
C GLU A 91 5.50 18.86 2.86
N ARG A 92 4.89 18.22 3.84
CA ARG A 92 5.53 17.18 4.65
C ARG A 92 5.90 15.97 3.81
N LEU A 93 4.99 15.48 2.95
CA LEU A 93 5.26 14.35 2.06
C LEU A 93 6.40 14.64 1.11
N ALA A 94 6.48 15.85 0.56
CA ALA A 94 7.58 16.27 -0.31
C ALA A 94 8.95 16.28 0.41
N ALA A 95 8.96 16.41 1.74
CA ALA A 95 10.18 16.32 2.55
C ALA A 95 10.53 14.89 2.98
N VAL A 96 9.61 13.92 2.88
CA VAL A 96 9.88 12.52 3.24
C VAL A 96 10.76 11.87 2.14
N PRO A 97 11.94 11.31 2.50
CA PRO A 97 12.80 10.65 1.53
C PRO A 97 12.15 9.40 0.93
N VAL A 98 12.13 9.28 -0.40
CA VAL A 98 11.78 8.05 -1.11
C VAL A 98 13.07 7.42 -1.63
N GLN A 99 13.34 6.19 -1.21
CA GLN A 99 14.60 5.50 -1.50
C GLN A 99 14.34 4.12 -2.11
N ARG A 100 15.36 3.60 -2.82
CA ARG A 100 15.39 2.18 -3.19
C ARG A 100 16.05 1.40 -2.08
N TRP A 101 15.43 0.32 -1.65
CA TRP A 101 15.91 -0.51 -0.55
C TRP A 101 15.60 -1.99 -0.83
N ARG A 102 16.14 -2.88 0.02
CA ARG A 102 15.90 -4.33 -0.01
C ARG A 102 15.70 -4.80 1.43
N TYR A 103 14.87 -5.82 1.63
CA TYR A 103 14.79 -6.47 2.93
C TYR A 103 16.08 -7.25 3.21
N ILE A 104 16.51 -7.26 4.48
CA ILE A 104 17.69 -8.02 4.92
C ILE A 104 17.39 -9.53 4.89
N THR A 105 16.13 -9.91 5.15
CA THR A 105 15.66 -11.29 5.23
C THR A 105 15.26 -11.87 3.88
N ASP A 106 15.06 -11.04 2.86
CA ASP A 106 14.73 -11.52 1.52
C ASP A 106 15.99 -12.08 0.83
N ALA A 107 16.01 -13.41 0.68
CA ALA A 107 17.12 -14.12 0.06
C ALA A 107 17.31 -13.77 -1.43
N GLU A 108 16.24 -13.37 -2.12
CA GLU A 108 16.30 -12.98 -3.54
C GLU A 108 16.84 -11.55 -3.72
N GLY A 109 16.83 -10.75 -2.65
CA GLY A 109 17.32 -9.38 -2.65
C GLY A 109 16.47 -8.48 -3.56
N THR A 110 15.16 -8.68 -3.54
CA THR A 110 14.17 -7.96 -4.35
C THR A 110 14.26 -6.46 -4.06
N PRO A 111 14.40 -5.61 -5.09
CA PRO A 111 14.41 -4.17 -4.91
C PRO A 111 13.01 -3.63 -4.68
N HIS A 112 12.85 -2.82 -3.65
CA HIS A 112 11.64 -2.07 -3.34
C HIS A 112 11.91 -0.57 -3.44
N ILE A 113 10.83 0.22 -3.55
CA ILE A 113 10.87 1.69 -3.54
C ILE A 113 9.81 2.21 -2.59
N GLY A 114 10.21 3.16 -1.74
CA GLY A 114 9.29 3.81 -0.81
C GLY A 114 10.03 4.56 0.29
N PRO A 115 9.28 5.27 1.15
CA PRO A 115 9.82 5.81 2.38
C PRO A 115 10.11 4.69 3.39
N VAL A 116 10.95 4.99 4.37
CA VAL A 116 11.08 4.16 5.57
C VAL A 116 10.02 4.57 6.60
N ALA A 117 9.59 3.63 7.45
CA ALA A 117 8.49 3.83 8.38
C ALA A 117 8.75 4.95 9.41
N GLN A 118 9.99 5.10 9.88
CA GLN A 118 10.34 6.10 10.88
C GLN A 118 10.20 7.52 10.34
N ASP A 119 10.64 7.76 9.09
CA ASP A 119 10.51 9.07 8.44
C ASP A 119 9.04 9.41 8.18
N PHE A 120 8.26 8.42 7.72
CA PHE A 120 6.81 8.57 7.52
C PHE A 120 6.10 8.86 8.85
N TYR A 121 6.39 8.10 9.89
CA TYR A 121 5.80 8.28 11.21
C TYR A 121 6.19 9.64 11.82
N SER A 122 7.45 10.07 11.66
CA SER A 122 7.92 11.38 12.10
C SER A 122 7.15 12.53 11.42
N ALA A 123 6.84 12.38 10.13
CA ALA A 123 6.10 13.39 9.36
C ALA A 123 4.60 13.46 9.69
N PHE A 124 3.95 12.29 9.88
CA PHE A 124 2.48 12.21 9.93
C PHE A 124 1.91 11.74 11.27
N GLY A 125 2.67 11.00 12.08
CA GLY A 125 2.24 10.53 13.40
C GLY A 125 1.07 9.54 13.37
N VAL A 126 0.89 8.81 12.28
CA VAL A 126 -0.19 7.82 12.09
C VAL A 126 0.37 6.40 12.00
N GLY A 127 -0.47 5.41 12.29
CA GLY A 127 -0.09 4.01 12.36
C GLY A 127 0.08 3.49 13.80
N ALA A 128 0.25 2.18 13.93
CA ALA A 128 0.38 1.54 15.24
C ALA A 128 1.76 1.77 15.90
N ASP A 129 2.81 1.95 15.10
CA ASP A 129 4.19 2.18 15.53
C ASP A 129 5.02 2.87 14.43
N ASP A 130 6.30 3.12 14.69
CA ASP A 130 7.26 3.75 13.78
C ASP A 130 8.01 2.73 12.88
N ARG A 131 7.54 1.48 12.80
CA ARG A 131 8.21 0.38 12.08
C ARG A 131 7.38 -0.17 10.93
N HIS A 132 6.10 0.17 10.88
CA HIS A 132 5.18 -0.27 9.84
C HIS A 132 4.48 0.92 9.21
N ILE A 133 4.28 0.85 7.90
CA ILE A 133 3.39 1.76 7.17
C ILE A 133 2.19 0.92 6.75
N SER A 134 1.01 1.23 7.27
CA SER A 134 -0.21 0.57 6.77
C SER A 134 -0.51 1.09 5.37
N THR A 135 -0.98 0.22 4.48
CA THR A 135 -1.39 0.65 3.13
C THR A 135 -2.52 1.68 3.19
N THR A 136 -3.40 1.59 4.19
CA THR A 136 -4.48 2.55 4.41
C THR A 136 -3.95 3.95 4.75
N ASP A 137 -2.92 4.05 5.59
CA ASP A 137 -2.33 5.34 5.98
C ASP A 137 -1.50 5.94 4.84
N ALA A 138 -0.71 5.11 4.15
CA ALA A 138 0.05 5.52 2.96
C ALA A 138 -0.88 6.07 1.86
N ASP A 139 -1.96 5.35 1.56
CA ASP A 139 -2.95 5.78 0.56
C ASP A 139 -3.66 7.06 0.99
N GLY A 140 -4.01 7.18 2.28
CA GLY A 140 -4.64 8.39 2.82
C GLY A 140 -3.77 9.64 2.64
N VAL A 141 -2.48 9.55 2.98
CA VAL A 141 -1.50 10.62 2.76
C VAL A 141 -1.35 10.92 1.27
N ALA A 142 -1.26 9.90 0.42
CA ALA A 142 -1.15 10.08 -1.02
C ALA A 142 -2.38 10.78 -1.61
N PHE A 143 -3.60 10.43 -1.19
CA PHE A 143 -4.83 11.07 -1.66
C PHE A 143 -4.90 12.54 -1.26
N ALA A 144 -4.56 12.87 -0.01
CA ALA A 144 -4.51 14.26 0.44
C ALA A 144 -3.48 15.08 -0.36
N ALA A 145 -2.28 14.53 -0.59
CA ALA A 145 -1.26 15.18 -1.40
C ALA A 145 -1.69 15.37 -2.87
N ILE A 146 -2.35 14.39 -3.49
CA ILE A 146 -2.89 14.50 -4.85
C ILE A 146 -3.96 15.59 -4.93
N GLN A 147 -4.82 15.71 -3.91
CA GLN A 147 -5.83 16.77 -3.84
C GLN A 147 -5.18 18.15 -3.76
N ALA A 148 -4.15 18.33 -2.92
CA ALA A 148 -3.39 19.59 -2.85
C ALA A 148 -2.70 19.91 -4.19
N LEU A 149 -2.05 18.93 -4.81
CA LEU A 149 -1.43 19.12 -6.14
C LEU A 149 -2.46 19.55 -7.20
N TYR A 150 -3.66 18.98 -7.17
CA TYR A 150 -4.73 19.39 -8.08
C TYR A 150 -5.19 20.83 -7.83
N GLN A 151 -5.29 21.27 -6.57
CA GLN A 151 -5.60 22.67 -6.26
C GLN A 151 -4.50 23.63 -6.73
N ARG A 152 -3.23 23.32 -6.45
CA ARG A 152 -2.09 24.11 -6.97
C ARG A 152 -2.11 24.19 -8.50
N LEU A 153 -2.47 23.11 -9.19
CA LEU A 153 -2.57 23.12 -10.65
C LEU A 153 -3.62 24.12 -11.14
N LEU A 154 -4.83 24.08 -10.57
CA LEU A 154 -5.92 25.01 -10.94
C LEU A 154 -5.54 26.47 -10.68
N GLU A 155 -4.91 26.75 -9.55
CA GLU A 155 -4.43 28.11 -9.21
C GLU A 155 -3.39 28.60 -10.22
N LYS A 156 -2.45 27.73 -10.61
CA LYS A 156 -1.42 28.07 -11.60
C LYS A 156 -2.00 28.26 -13.00
N GLU A 157 -2.99 27.47 -13.40
CA GLU A 157 -3.70 27.65 -14.67
C GLU A 157 -4.44 28.99 -14.72
N ALA A 158 -5.18 29.34 -13.67
CA ALA A 158 -5.87 30.62 -13.58
C ALA A 158 -4.90 31.81 -13.63
N ALA A 159 -3.78 31.73 -12.91
CA ALA A 159 -2.73 32.76 -12.96
C ALA A 159 -2.09 32.88 -14.35
N LEU A 160 -1.88 31.75 -15.04
CA LEU A 160 -1.32 31.74 -16.38
C LEU A 160 -2.26 32.40 -17.40
N ASP A 161 -3.56 32.15 -17.30
CA ASP A 161 -4.56 32.74 -18.20
C ASP A 161 -4.70 34.25 -17.98
N GLU A 162 -4.66 34.69 -16.73
CA GLU A 162 -4.61 36.12 -16.39
C GLU A 162 -3.36 36.79 -16.96
N LEU A 163 -2.18 36.18 -16.80
CA LEU A 163 -0.93 36.71 -17.36
C LEU A 163 -0.98 36.77 -18.89
N LYS A 164 -1.56 35.77 -19.57
CA LYS A 164 -1.74 35.79 -21.02
C LYS A 164 -2.67 36.92 -21.45
N ALA A 165 -3.76 37.15 -20.73
CA ALA A 165 -4.69 38.24 -21.01
C ALA A 165 -4.01 39.62 -20.86
N GLN A 166 -3.24 39.81 -19.78
CA GLN A 166 -2.46 41.02 -19.56
C GLN A 166 -1.41 41.25 -20.64
N ASN A 167 -0.65 40.21 -21.02
CA ASN A 167 0.35 40.29 -22.08
C ASN A 167 -0.28 40.67 -23.43
N LYS A 168 -1.44 40.09 -23.76
CA LYS A 168 -2.17 40.45 -24.98
C LYS A 168 -2.59 41.92 -24.94
N ALA A 169 -3.16 42.39 -23.84
CA ALA A 169 -3.58 43.78 -23.69
C ALA A 169 -2.40 44.76 -23.76
N LEU A 170 -1.25 44.39 -23.20
CA LEU A 170 -0.03 45.20 -23.29
C LEU A 170 0.54 45.24 -24.71
N ALA A 171 0.54 44.11 -25.43
CA ALA A 171 0.95 44.06 -26.83
C ALA A 171 0.06 44.97 -27.71
N GLU A 172 -1.26 44.88 -27.55
CA GLU A 172 -2.21 45.74 -28.28
C GLU A 172 -1.98 47.24 -27.97
N ARG A 173 -1.63 47.58 -26.72
CA ARG A 173 -1.29 48.96 -26.33
C ARG A 173 0.03 49.43 -26.92
N LEU A 174 1.03 48.55 -27.00
CA LEU A 174 2.33 48.85 -27.59
C LEU A 174 2.15 49.14 -29.09
N ASP A 175 1.45 48.26 -29.81
CA ASP A 175 1.16 48.42 -31.24
C ASP A 175 0.42 49.73 -31.52
N ALA A 176 -0.54 50.10 -30.65
CA ALA A 176 -1.27 51.36 -30.77
C ALA A 176 -0.37 52.59 -30.56
N LEU A 177 0.60 52.53 -29.66
CA LEU A 177 1.56 53.61 -29.41
C LEU A 177 2.59 53.74 -30.53
N GLU A 178 3.13 52.61 -31.01
CA GLU A 178 4.07 52.60 -32.15
C GLU A 178 3.41 53.14 -33.43
N ALA A 179 2.11 52.89 -33.62
CA ALA A 179 1.36 53.48 -34.73
C ALA A 179 1.13 55.01 -34.59
N MET A 180 1.35 55.58 -33.40
CA MET A 180 1.21 57.02 -33.13
C MET A 180 2.52 57.80 -33.23
N GLU A 181 3.68 57.14 -33.34
CA GLU A 181 4.98 57.76 -33.60
C GLU A 181 5.32 57.71 -35.10
N PRO A 182 5.13 58.81 -35.87
CA PRO A 182 5.49 58.89 -37.29
C PRO A 182 6.98 59.12 -37.56
#